data_AF-A0A1Q3D339-F1
#
_entry.id   AF-A0A1Q3D339-F1
#
_cell.length_a   1.000
_cell.length_b   1.000
_cell.length_c   1.000
_cell.angle_alpha   90.00
_cell.angle_beta   90.00
_cell.angle_gamma   90.00
#
_symmetry.space_group_name_H-M   'P 1'
#
loop_
_entity.id
_entity.type
_entity.pdbx_description
1 polymer ?
#
loop_
_entity_poly.entity_id
_entity_poly.type
_entity_poly.pdbx_seq_one_letter_code
_entity_poly.pdbx_strand_id
1 'polypeptide(L)'
;KQNILDILGFSEGNLPMRYLRIPLVVSKLRQSDYKVLVESLMKRLTSWLCNSLSFGGRLQLISSTLFSLHVFWCRTFILQVAVIKQCESIIRSFLWFGLGDVTKVGKVAWSKLCRPKAEGGLGIKNLRTNKEAILKHGNFWAVRVTSQCSWQWRKILHLMEVLARRLVFEIRDGHNLSLWYDPWLQGQSVISRYGYRVRFDSGLPWNATVATVISNGAWNWPMNTCELQEISSFVQSNQLGQGSDSIHVSKRQSYSCKSAWEAIHCSHLKVNWANLVWFPNCIPKHSFCMWLSCHYAHRIMDKLQRFGVVGSNRCIFCCGNVETIDHLFFGCRFTGAV
;
A
#
# COMPACT_ATOMS: atom_id res chain seq x y z
N LYS A 1 -30.60 19.14 -25.20
CA LYS A 1 -29.87 19.91 -24.16
C LYS A 1 -30.72 21.10 -23.69
N GLN A 2 -31.04 22.07 -24.56
CA GLN A 2 -31.99 23.15 -24.24
C GLN A 2 -33.32 22.64 -23.63
N ASN A 3 -34.00 21.66 -24.25
CA ASN A 3 -35.25 21.12 -23.70
C ASN A 3 -35.18 20.58 -22.26
N ILE A 4 -34.01 20.11 -21.81
CA ILE A 4 -33.85 19.59 -20.43
C ILE A 4 -33.66 20.76 -19.45
N LEU A 5 -32.98 21.83 -19.88
CA LEU A 5 -32.78 23.03 -19.08
C LEU A 5 -34.10 23.78 -18.87
N ASP A 6 -34.94 23.85 -19.90
CA ASP A 6 -36.25 24.51 -19.82
C ASP A 6 -37.24 23.77 -18.91
N ILE A 7 -37.18 22.43 -18.85
CA ILE A 7 -38.04 21.62 -17.98
C ILE A 7 -37.60 21.70 -16.50
N LEU A 8 -36.29 21.72 -16.25
CA LEU A 8 -35.75 21.62 -14.88
C LEU A 8 -35.43 22.98 -14.23
N GLY A 9 -35.37 24.06 -15.00
CA GLY A 9 -35.07 25.41 -14.49
C GLY A 9 -33.63 25.60 -13.99
N PHE A 10 -32.71 24.68 -14.31
CA PHE A 10 -31.31 24.79 -13.92
C PHE A 10 -30.50 25.63 -14.91
N SER A 11 -29.59 26.47 -14.40
CA SER A 11 -28.61 27.18 -15.22
C SER A 11 -27.47 26.25 -15.65
N GLU A 12 -27.01 26.38 -16.89
CA GLU A 12 -25.89 25.58 -17.38
C GLU A 12 -24.58 26.00 -16.68
N GLY A 13 -23.95 25.05 -15.98
CA GLY A 13 -22.66 25.26 -15.33
C GLY A 13 -21.47 25.04 -16.28
N ASN A 14 -20.46 25.92 -16.20
CA ASN A 14 -19.22 25.76 -16.95
C ASN A 14 -18.19 24.92 -16.18
N LEU A 15 -17.54 23.98 -16.88
CA LEU A 15 -16.41 23.21 -16.35
C LEU A 15 -15.08 23.95 -16.58
N PRO A 16 -14.10 23.85 -15.66
CA PRO A 16 -14.09 23.01 -14.47
C PRO A 16 -14.76 23.66 -13.25
N MET A 17 -15.68 22.94 -12.61
CA MET A 17 -16.32 23.37 -11.36
C MET A 17 -15.70 22.63 -10.16
N ARG A 18 -15.72 23.21 -8.96
CA ARG A 18 -15.25 22.53 -7.75
C ARG A 18 -16.39 21.76 -7.07
N TYR A 19 -16.24 20.46 -6.90
CA TYR A 19 -17.15 19.61 -6.13
C TYR A 19 -16.39 18.88 -5.03
N LEU A 20 -16.85 18.99 -3.78
CA LEU A 20 -16.17 18.41 -2.61
C LEU A 20 -14.67 18.79 -2.51
N ARG A 21 -14.33 20.02 -2.89
CA ARG A 21 -12.95 20.56 -2.98
C ARG A 21 -12.06 19.91 -4.05
N ILE A 22 -12.63 19.18 -4.99
CA ILE A 22 -11.91 18.63 -6.14
C ILE A 22 -12.38 19.38 -7.41
N PRO A 23 -11.47 19.77 -8.33
CA PRO A 23 -11.88 20.22 -9.64
C PRO A 23 -12.50 19.05 -10.43
N LEU A 24 -13.78 19.16 -10.76
CA LEU A 24 -14.44 18.28 -11.73
C LEU A 24 -13.96 18.69 -13.11
N VAL A 25 -13.03 17.90 -13.65
CA VAL A 25 -12.50 18.06 -15.00
C VAL A 25 -12.92 16.88 -15.84
N VAL A 26 -13.38 17.13 -17.08
CA VAL A 26 -13.76 16.07 -18.05
C VAL A 26 -12.53 15.28 -18.53
N SER A 27 -11.35 15.88 -18.41
CA SER A 27 -10.07 15.33 -18.85
C SER A 27 -9.21 14.82 -17.69
N LYS A 28 -8.13 14.10 -18.01
CA LYS A 28 -7.15 13.61 -17.03
C LYS A 28 -6.60 14.80 -16.20
N LEU A 29 -6.62 14.67 -14.88
CA LEU A 29 -6.13 15.70 -13.95
C LEU A 29 -4.69 16.12 -14.31
N ARG A 30 -4.50 17.43 -14.45
CA ARG A 30 -3.20 18.05 -14.67
C ARG A 30 -2.48 18.26 -13.35
N GLN A 31 -1.17 18.48 -13.38
CA GLN A 31 -0.37 18.72 -12.18
C GLN A 31 -0.88 19.92 -11.36
N SER A 32 -1.47 20.92 -12.01
CA SER A 32 -2.14 22.07 -11.39
C SER A 32 -3.30 21.69 -10.48
N ASP A 33 -4.04 20.63 -10.82
CA ASP A 33 -5.27 20.24 -10.13
C ASP A 33 -4.97 19.58 -8.78
N TYR A 34 -3.77 18.99 -8.65
CA TYR A 34 -3.28 18.42 -7.39
C TYR A 34 -2.73 19.48 -6.43
N LYS A 35 -2.67 20.77 -6.80
CA LYS A 35 -2.28 21.83 -5.86
C LYS A 35 -3.21 21.87 -4.64
N VAL A 36 -4.52 21.68 -4.85
CA VAL A 36 -5.51 21.67 -3.76
C VAL A 36 -5.23 20.55 -2.76
N LEU A 37 -4.78 19.40 -3.24
CA LEU A 37 -4.33 18.30 -2.39
C LEU A 37 -3.10 18.70 -1.57
N VAL A 38 -2.08 19.23 -2.23
CA VAL A 38 -0.82 19.62 -1.58
C VAL A 38 -1.06 20.72 -0.54
N GLU A 39 -1.85 21.73 -0.87
CA GLU A 39 -2.27 22.81 0.03
C GLU A 39 -3.07 22.28 1.21
N SER A 40 -4.00 21.34 0.99
CA SER A 40 -4.74 20.71 2.08
C SER A 40 -3.84 19.91 3.02
N LEU A 41 -2.80 19.26 2.47
CA LEU A 41 -1.82 18.52 3.25
C LEU A 41 -0.93 19.48 4.05
N MET A 42 -0.42 20.54 3.41
CA MET A 42 0.33 21.60 4.08
C MET A 42 -0.51 22.20 5.21
N LYS A 43 -1.73 22.67 4.95
CA LYS A 43 -2.59 23.32 5.95
C LYS A 43 -2.79 22.47 7.22
N ARG A 44 -2.82 21.14 7.10
CA ARG A 44 -2.95 20.23 8.24
C ARG A 44 -1.66 20.02 9.00
N LEU A 45 -0.51 20.08 8.33
CA LEU A 45 0.82 19.88 8.93
C LEU A 45 1.46 21.20 9.40
N THR A 46 1.04 22.34 8.86
CA THR A 46 1.60 23.67 9.13
C THR A 46 0.79 24.48 10.14
N SER A 47 -0.12 23.87 10.88
CA SER A 47 -0.77 24.57 12.01
C SER A 47 0.29 24.82 13.11
N TRP A 48 0.31 26.01 13.71
CA TRP A 48 1.25 26.41 14.80
C TRP A 48 1.41 25.29 15.81
N LEU A 49 0.29 24.72 16.28
CA LEU A 49 0.24 23.66 17.31
C LEU A 49 1.12 22.45 16.95
N CYS A 50 1.42 22.25 15.68
CA CYS A 50 2.22 21.15 15.20
C CYS A 50 3.73 21.33 15.44
N ASN A 51 4.21 22.57 15.67
CA ASN A 51 5.63 22.84 15.92
C ASN A 51 6.09 22.45 17.32
N SER A 52 5.20 22.53 18.32
CA SER A 52 5.47 22.09 19.69
C SER A 52 5.38 20.57 19.89
N LEU A 53 4.97 19.83 18.85
CA LEU A 53 4.84 18.38 18.93
C LEU A 53 6.21 17.70 18.97
N SER A 54 6.33 16.72 19.87
CA SER A 54 7.41 15.74 19.85
C SER A 54 7.40 14.94 18.54
N PHE A 55 8.52 14.27 18.20
CA PHE A 55 8.57 13.39 17.02
C PHE A 55 7.46 12.33 17.00
N GLY A 56 7.11 11.76 18.16
CA GLY A 56 5.99 10.82 18.30
C GLY A 56 4.65 11.48 17.98
N GLY A 57 4.42 12.72 18.44
CA GLY A 57 3.21 13.49 18.12
C GLY A 57 3.11 13.83 16.62
N ARG A 58 4.23 14.22 16.01
CA ARG A 58 4.29 14.47 14.56
C ARG A 58 4.00 13.21 13.75
N LEU A 59 4.54 12.06 14.15
CA LEU A 59 4.26 10.77 13.51
C LEU A 59 2.77 10.41 13.57
N GLN A 60 2.11 10.67 14.70
CA GLN A 60 0.68 10.43 14.86
C GLN A 60 -0.16 11.31 13.92
N LEU A 61 0.19 12.60 13.81
CA LEU A 61 -0.46 13.52 12.87
C LEU A 61 -0.22 13.13 11.41
N ILE A 62 0.98 12.68 11.06
CA ILE A 62 1.28 12.15 9.73
C ILE A 62 0.42 10.92 9.44
N SER A 63 0.27 10.03 10.41
CA SER A 63 -0.51 8.80 10.23
C SER A 63 -1.99 9.10 9.98
N SER A 64 -2.58 10.05 10.72
CA SER A 64 -3.98 10.46 10.53
C SER A 64 -4.19 11.21 9.22
N THR A 65 -3.27 12.12 8.85
CA THR A 65 -3.35 12.86 7.59
C THR A 65 -3.19 11.95 6.38
N LEU A 66 -2.22 11.03 6.39
CA LEU A 66 -2.04 10.02 5.35
C LEU A 66 -3.26 9.10 5.24
N PHE A 67 -3.85 8.68 6.36
CA PHE A 67 -5.05 7.86 6.33
C PHE A 67 -6.20 8.57 5.60
N SER A 68 -6.48 9.82 5.95
CA SER A 68 -7.52 10.60 5.28
C SER A 68 -7.22 10.86 3.79
N LEU A 69 -5.94 11.05 3.46
CA LEU A 69 -5.48 11.21 2.08
C LEU A 69 -5.76 9.95 1.26
N HIS A 70 -5.42 8.79 1.83
CA HIS A 70 -5.67 7.50 1.22
C HIS A 70 -7.17 7.21 1.01
N VAL A 71 -8.00 7.52 1.99
CA VAL A 71 -9.45 7.25 1.89
C VAL A 71 -10.11 8.13 0.82
N PHE A 72 -9.71 9.39 0.70
CA PHE A 72 -10.38 10.35 -0.18
C PHE A 72 -9.73 10.47 -1.57
N TRP A 73 -8.46 10.85 -1.65
CA TRP A 73 -7.81 11.12 -2.94
C TRP A 73 -7.38 9.84 -3.64
N CYS A 74 -6.77 8.93 -2.89
CA CYS A 74 -6.19 7.73 -3.47
C CYS A 74 -7.24 6.69 -3.91
N ARG A 75 -8.44 6.74 -3.31
CA ARG A 75 -9.58 5.92 -3.72
C ARG A 75 -10.25 6.46 -4.99
N THR A 76 -10.27 7.78 -5.15
CA THR A 76 -11.03 8.45 -6.20
C THR A 76 -10.17 8.76 -7.43
N PHE A 77 -8.87 9.04 -7.24
CA PHE A 77 -7.95 9.48 -8.27
C PHE A 77 -6.64 8.71 -8.26
N ILE A 78 -6.10 8.50 -9.47
CA ILE A 78 -4.73 8.07 -9.68
C ILE A 78 -3.82 9.27 -9.42
N LEU A 79 -2.95 9.18 -8.42
CA LEU A 79 -1.98 10.23 -8.11
C LEU A 79 -0.74 10.09 -9.00
N GLN A 80 -0.38 11.16 -9.68
CA GLN A 80 0.85 11.22 -10.47
C GLN A 80 2.09 11.07 -9.57
N VAL A 81 3.14 10.42 -10.08
CA VAL A 81 4.38 10.17 -9.33
C VAL A 81 5.02 11.45 -8.82
N ALA A 82 4.96 12.54 -9.58
CA ALA A 82 5.48 13.85 -9.17
C ALA A 82 4.77 14.38 -7.92
N VAL A 83 3.44 14.25 -7.86
CA VAL A 83 2.61 14.70 -6.73
C VAL A 83 2.90 13.84 -5.50
N ILE A 84 3.03 12.52 -5.66
CA ILE A 84 3.42 11.62 -4.57
C ILE A 84 4.76 12.02 -3.98
N LYS A 85 5.78 12.27 -4.82
CA LYS A 85 7.10 12.73 -4.36
C LYS A 85 7.00 14.07 -3.60
N GLN A 86 6.14 14.98 -4.07
CA GLN A 86 5.93 16.26 -3.40
C GLN A 86 5.28 16.08 -2.02
N CYS A 87 4.25 15.24 -1.91
CA CYS A 87 3.64 14.89 -0.63
C CYS A 87 4.63 14.21 0.33
N GLU A 88 5.40 13.22 -0.15
CA GLU A 88 6.45 12.55 0.64
C GLU A 88 7.50 13.54 1.13
N SER A 89 7.91 14.50 0.30
CA SER A 89 8.86 15.55 0.68
C SER A 89 8.33 16.41 1.84
N ILE A 90 7.06 16.85 1.76
CA ILE A 90 6.42 17.66 2.80
C ILE A 90 6.30 16.88 4.11
N ILE A 91 5.84 15.63 4.05
CA ILE A 91 5.69 14.77 5.22
C ILE A 91 7.05 14.48 5.86
N ARG A 92 8.07 14.19 5.05
CA ARG A 92 9.45 13.96 5.52
C ARG A 92 10.01 15.20 6.19
N SER A 93 9.83 16.37 5.59
CA SER A 93 10.28 17.65 6.16
C SER A 93 9.60 17.91 7.50
N PHE A 94 8.28 17.74 7.55
CA PHE A 94 7.49 17.95 8.77
C PHE A 94 7.92 17.00 9.89
N LEU A 95 8.12 15.71 9.60
CA LEU A 95 8.56 14.72 10.59
C LEU A 95 9.85 15.15 11.29
N TRP A 96 10.86 15.57 10.52
CA TRP A 96 12.20 15.82 11.06
C TRP A 96 12.44 17.25 11.51
N PHE A 97 11.90 18.22 10.80
CA PHE A 97 12.23 19.64 10.96
C PHE A 97 11.03 20.48 11.40
N GLY A 98 9.79 19.99 11.20
CA GLY A 98 8.59 20.76 11.49
C GLY A 98 8.33 21.80 10.40
N LEU A 99 7.88 22.99 10.77
CA LEU A 99 7.82 24.15 9.87
C LEU A 99 9.21 24.79 9.74
N GLY A 100 9.78 24.67 8.55
CA GLY A 100 11.04 25.33 8.21
C GLY A 100 12.09 24.34 7.75
N ASP A 101 12.60 24.60 6.55
CA ASP A 101 13.81 24.04 5.98
C ASP A 101 13.69 22.68 5.26
N VAL A 102 13.20 22.77 4.02
CA VAL A 102 13.04 21.63 3.08
C VAL A 102 14.39 21.06 2.60
N THR A 103 15.50 21.77 2.86
CA THR A 103 16.83 21.45 2.36
C THR A 103 17.56 20.41 3.20
N LYS A 104 17.15 20.22 4.47
CA LYS A 104 17.86 19.33 5.39
C LYS A 104 17.57 17.85 5.13
N VAL A 105 18.60 17.02 5.29
CA VAL A 105 18.49 15.56 5.17
C VAL A 105 18.00 14.97 6.50
N GLY A 106 16.95 14.15 6.43
CA GLY A 106 16.34 13.52 7.60
C GLY A 106 17.27 12.54 8.31
N LYS A 107 17.00 12.24 9.59
CA LYS A 107 17.87 11.36 10.40
C LYS A 107 17.91 9.91 9.92
N VAL A 108 16.82 9.43 9.31
CA VAL A 108 16.69 8.06 8.79
C VAL A 108 16.07 8.12 7.39
N ALA A 109 16.53 7.23 6.50
CA ALA A 109 16.05 7.12 5.13
C ALA A 109 14.55 6.81 5.06
N TRP A 110 13.82 7.49 4.16
CA TRP A 110 12.36 7.36 4.02
C TRP A 110 11.90 5.92 3.78
N SER A 111 12.65 5.15 2.98
CA SER A 111 12.39 3.73 2.73
C SER A 111 12.43 2.86 3.99
N LYS A 112 13.28 3.18 4.98
CA LYS A 112 13.33 2.50 6.27
C LYS A 112 12.15 2.91 7.16
N LEU A 113 11.69 4.16 7.08
CA LEU A 113 10.53 4.65 7.85
C LEU A 113 9.22 3.97 7.44
N CYS A 114 9.04 3.69 6.14
CA CYS A 114 7.84 3.03 5.63
C CYS A 114 7.73 1.54 5.98
N ARG A 115 8.80 0.92 6.50
CA ARG A 115 8.76 -0.50 6.88
C ARG A 115 7.79 -0.74 8.04
N PRO A 116 7.19 -1.94 8.16
CA PRO A 116 6.44 -2.34 9.35
C PRO A 116 7.27 -2.15 10.63
N LYS A 117 6.58 -1.89 11.74
CA LYS A 117 7.21 -1.74 13.06
C LYS A 117 8.03 -2.98 13.48
N ALA A 118 7.56 -4.17 13.12
CA ALA A 118 8.24 -5.43 13.36
C ALA A 118 9.57 -5.58 12.58
N GLU A 119 9.72 -4.87 11.46
CA GLU A 119 10.92 -4.84 10.63
C GLU A 119 11.80 -3.61 10.96
N GLY A 120 11.50 -2.92 12.06
CA GLY A 120 12.24 -1.75 12.53
C GLY A 120 11.88 -0.42 11.87
N GLY A 121 10.79 -0.34 11.10
CA GLY A 121 10.27 0.93 10.58
C GLY A 121 9.27 1.63 11.51
N LEU A 122 8.65 2.70 11.02
CA LEU A 122 7.59 3.44 11.71
C LEU A 122 6.18 3.01 11.28
N GLY A 123 6.05 2.19 10.23
CA GLY A 123 4.76 1.77 9.67
C GLY A 123 4.05 2.86 8.87
N ILE A 124 4.78 3.87 8.37
CA ILE A 124 4.21 4.91 7.50
C ILE A 124 3.79 4.26 6.18
N LYS A 125 2.50 4.27 5.86
CA LYS A 125 1.98 3.74 4.60
C LYS A 125 2.58 4.50 3.42
N ASN A 126 3.09 3.74 2.46
CA ASN A 126 3.67 4.33 1.26
C ASN A 126 2.56 4.84 0.33
N LEU A 127 2.64 6.09 -0.11
CA LEU A 127 1.66 6.67 -1.04
C LEU A 127 1.77 6.09 -2.45
N ARG A 128 2.93 5.50 -2.79
CA ARG A 128 3.19 4.85 -4.08
C ARG A 128 2.44 3.53 -4.26
N THR A 129 1.96 2.89 -3.19
CA THR A 129 1.10 1.68 -3.28
C THR A 129 -0.33 2.00 -3.70
N ASN A 130 -0.57 3.17 -4.30
CA ASN A 130 -1.88 3.56 -4.78
C ASN A 130 -2.34 2.74 -5.97
N LYS A 131 -3.49 2.12 -5.74
CA LYS A 131 -4.29 1.25 -6.60
C LYS A 131 -4.62 1.92 -7.92
N GLU A 132 -3.84 1.63 -8.96
CA GLU A 132 -4.16 2.05 -10.33
C GLU A 132 -5.27 1.22 -11.00
N ALA A 133 -5.89 0.22 -10.35
CA ALA A 133 -7.14 -0.34 -10.88
C ALA A 133 -8.04 -1.00 -9.82
N ILE A 134 -8.83 -0.22 -9.11
CA ILE A 134 -10.20 -0.71 -8.89
C ILE A 134 -10.95 -0.37 -10.18
N LEU A 135 -10.90 -1.33 -11.09
CA LEU A 135 -11.83 -1.62 -12.17
C LEU A 135 -12.58 -0.42 -12.77
N LYS A 136 -12.14 0.05 -13.94
CA LYS A 136 -13.07 0.59 -14.94
C LYS A 136 -13.52 -0.54 -15.88
N HIS A 137 -14.23 -1.54 -15.38
CA HIS A 137 -14.96 -2.57 -16.17
C HIS A 137 -14.19 -3.83 -16.64
N GLY A 138 -13.48 -4.56 -15.77
CA GLY A 138 -13.00 -5.89 -16.15
C GLY A 138 -12.45 -6.74 -15.01
N ASN A 139 -12.47 -8.07 -15.17
CA ASN A 139 -11.86 -9.01 -14.23
C ASN A 139 -10.38 -8.71 -14.05
N PHE A 140 -9.98 -8.45 -12.81
CA PHE A 140 -8.68 -7.89 -12.45
C PHE A 140 -7.51 -8.81 -12.86
N TRP A 141 -7.73 -10.11 -12.85
CA TRP A 141 -6.80 -11.15 -13.28
C TRP A 141 -6.59 -11.23 -14.81
N ALA A 142 -7.45 -10.58 -15.60
CA ALA A 142 -7.40 -10.58 -17.05
C ALA A 142 -6.60 -9.40 -17.65
N VAL A 143 -6.10 -8.50 -16.79
CA VAL A 143 -5.45 -7.26 -17.23
C VAL A 143 -4.07 -7.57 -17.81
N ARG A 144 -3.92 -7.34 -19.11
CA ARG A 144 -2.63 -7.49 -19.80
C ARG A 144 -1.71 -6.32 -19.55
N VAL A 145 -0.41 -6.61 -19.40
CA VAL A 145 0.63 -5.58 -19.39
C VAL A 145 0.75 -5.02 -20.82
N THR A 146 0.37 -3.75 -21.01
CA THR A 146 0.58 -3.04 -22.27
C THR A 146 1.77 -2.08 -22.14
N SER A 147 2.31 -1.63 -23.28
CA SER A 147 3.40 -0.64 -23.30
C SER A 147 3.01 0.67 -22.59
N GLN A 148 1.71 0.99 -22.57
CA GLN A 148 1.13 2.18 -21.94
C GLN A 148 0.99 2.06 -20.40
N CYS A 149 1.21 0.87 -19.82
CA CYS A 149 1.15 0.69 -18.37
C CYS A 149 2.32 1.39 -17.67
N SER A 150 2.02 2.08 -16.57
CA SER A 150 3.02 2.69 -15.69
C SER A 150 3.98 1.64 -15.12
N TRP A 151 5.22 2.03 -14.79
CA TRP A 151 6.20 1.11 -14.18
C TRP A 151 5.69 0.49 -12.86
N GLN A 152 4.96 1.28 -12.07
CA GLN A 152 4.30 0.83 -10.85
C GLN A 152 3.22 -0.22 -11.15
N TRP A 153 2.41 0.00 -12.18
CA TRP A 153 1.36 -0.94 -12.57
C TRP A 153 1.95 -2.28 -13.02
N ARG A 154 3.05 -2.26 -13.78
CA ARG A 154 3.78 -3.49 -14.16
C ARG A 154 4.25 -4.27 -12.93
N LYS A 155 4.78 -3.58 -11.91
CA LYS A 155 5.16 -4.24 -10.65
C LYS A 155 3.97 -4.81 -9.89
N ILE A 156 2.83 -4.11 -9.86
CA ILE A 156 1.62 -4.62 -9.23
C ILE A 156 1.13 -5.88 -9.95
N LEU A 157 1.02 -5.84 -11.29
CA LEU A 157 0.61 -7.01 -12.08
C LEU A 157 1.56 -8.20 -11.89
N HIS A 158 2.87 -7.96 -11.83
CA HIS A 158 3.83 -9.02 -11.49
C HIS A 158 3.63 -9.57 -10.07
N LEU A 159 3.35 -8.73 -9.07
CA LEU A 159 3.03 -9.20 -7.72
C LEU A 159 1.71 -9.98 -7.68
N MET A 160 0.77 -9.67 -8.58
CA MET A 160 -0.48 -10.42 -8.71
C MET A 160 -0.27 -11.80 -9.30
N GLU A 161 0.60 -11.96 -10.29
CA GLU A 161 0.99 -13.31 -10.76
C GLU A 161 1.60 -14.14 -9.63
N VAL A 162 2.40 -13.51 -8.75
CA VAL A 162 2.95 -14.16 -7.55
C VAL A 162 1.84 -14.50 -6.55
N LEU A 163 0.87 -13.61 -6.34
CA LEU A 163 -0.28 -13.85 -5.46
C LEU A 163 -1.15 -15.00 -5.98
N ALA A 164 -1.45 -15.02 -7.28
CA ALA A 164 -2.30 -16.03 -7.91
C ALA A 164 -1.78 -17.45 -7.63
N ARG A 165 -0.46 -17.65 -7.70
CA ARG A 165 0.18 -18.94 -7.38
C ARG A 165 0.11 -19.34 -5.90
N ARG A 166 -0.14 -18.39 -5.00
CA ARG A 166 -0.30 -18.64 -3.56
C ARG A 166 -1.76 -18.84 -3.16
N LEU A 167 -2.70 -18.37 -3.98
CA LEU A 167 -4.12 -18.54 -3.72
C LEU A 167 -4.55 -19.97 -4.05
N VAL A 168 -5.31 -20.57 -3.15
CA VAL A 168 -5.98 -21.85 -3.33
C VAL A 168 -7.47 -21.59 -3.39
N PHE A 169 -8.09 -21.95 -4.51
CA PHE A 169 -9.52 -21.83 -4.74
C PHE A 169 -10.17 -23.18 -4.44
N GLU A 170 -11.02 -23.23 -3.42
CA GLU A 170 -11.88 -24.37 -3.16
C GLU A 170 -13.22 -24.13 -3.87
N ILE A 171 -13.41 -24.82 -4.98
CA ILE A 171 -14.58 -24.71 -5.83
C ILE A 171 -15.67 -25.61 -5.27
N ARG A 172 -16.86 -25.05 -5.08
CA ARG A 172 -18.03 -25.77 -4.60
C ARG A 172 -19.21 -25.53 -5.54
N ASP A 173 -19.91 -24.42 -5.35
CA ASP A 173 -21.06 -24.03 -6.17
C ASP A 173 -20.66 -23.25 -7.43
N GLY A 174 -19.46 -22.66 -7.46
CA GLY A 174 -18.87 -22.04 -8.64
C GLY A 174 -19.54 -20.73 -9.08
N HIS A 175 -20.48 -20.18 -8.30
CA HIS A 175 -21.25 -18.99 -8.68
C HIS A 175 -20.47 -17.69 -8.51
N ASN A 176 -19.49 -17.66 -7.61
CA ASN A 176 -18.73 -16.45 -7.29
C ASN A 176 -17.43 -16.31 -8.10
N LEU A 177 -17.10 -17.33 -8.87
CA LEU A 177 -15.86 -17.42 -9.64
C LEU A 177 -16.15 -17.32 -11.12
N SER A 178 -15.43 -16.43 -11.79
CA SER A 178 -15.43 -16.36 -13.24
C SER A 178 -14.69 -17.54 -13.85
N LEU A 179 -15.35 -18.25 -14.76
CA LEU A 179 -14.79 -19.41 -15.46
C LEU A 179 -13.48 -19.07 -16.17
N TRP A 180 -13.45 -17.92 -16.84
CA TRP A 180 -12.40 -17.59 -17.79
C TRP A 180 -11.23 -16.83 -17.20
N TYR A 181 -11.51 -15.98 -16.22
CA TYR A 181 -10.60 -14.92 -15.81
C TYR A 181 -10.00 -15.15 -14.43
N ASP A 182 -10.69 -15.83 -13.52
CA ASP A 182 -10.16 -16.07 -12.18
C ASP A 182 -9.09 -17.19 -12.20
N PRO A 183 -8.04 -17.09 -11.36
CA PRO A 183 -6.92 -18.03 -11.39
C PRO A 183 -7.19 -19.33 -10.62
N TRP A 184 -8.37 -19.91 -10.80
CA TRP A 184 -8.82 -21.10 -10.07
C TRP A 184 -8.15 -22.39 -10.58
N LEU A 185 -7.52 -22.37 -11.76
CA LEU A 185 -6.81 -23.51 -12.34
C LEU A 185 -5.34 -23.53 -11.86
N GLN A 186 -5.12 -23.89 -10.58
CA GLN A 186 -3.80 -23.89 -9.93
C GLN A 186 -3.05 -22.54 -10.03
N GLY A 187 -3.75 -21.43 -9.78
CA GLY A 187 -3.15 -20.10 -9.81
C GLY A 187 -3.00 -19.51 -11.23
N GLN A 188 -3.63 -20.11 -12.23
CA GLN A 188 -3.76 -19.56 -13.58
C GLN A 188 -5.22 -19.50 -14.00
N SER A 189 -5.56 -18.50 -14.82
CA SER A 189 -6.87 -18.43 -15.46
C SER A 189 -6.88 -19.28 -16.73
N VAL A 190 -8.05 -19.75 -17.14
CA VAL A 190 -8.21 -20.57 -18.35
C VAL A 190 -7.66 -19.82 -19.57
N ILE A 191 -7.96 -18.53 -19.68
CA ILE A 191 -7.46 -17.67 -20.77
C ILE A 191 -5.94 -17.51 -20.71
N SER A 192 -5.33 -17.41 -19.52
CA SER A 192 -3.88 -17.27 -19.42
C SER A 192 -3.14 -18.54 -19.81
N ARG A 193 -3.73 -19.72 -19.60
CA ARG A 193 -3.11 -21.01 -19.92
C ARG A 193 -3.32 -21.43 -21.38
N TYR A 194 -4.56 -21.33 -21.88
CA TYR A 194 -4.94 -21.86 -23.20
C TYR A 194 -5.25 -20.78 -24.24
N GLY A 195 -5.18 -19.49 -23.86
CA GLY A 195 -5.49 -18.37 -24.74
C GLY A 195 -6.99 -18.11 -24.91
N TYR A 196 -7.32 -17.15 -25.77
CA TYR A 196 -8.72 -16.74 -25.99
C TYR A 196 -9.52 -17.69 -26.89
N ARG A 197 -8.86 -18.54 -27.69
CA ARG A 197 -9.54 -19.45 -28.65
C ARG A 197 -10.43 -20.47 -27.95
N VAL A 198 -9.96 -21.06 -26.85
CA VAL A 198 -10.72 -21.98 -25.99
C VAL A 198 -12.11 -21.44 -25.61
N ARG A 199 -12.26 -20.12 -25.45
CA ARG A 199 -13.55 -19.49 -25.12
C ARG A 199 -14.53 -19.50 -26.30
N PHE A 200 -14.04 -19.35 -27.53
CA PHE A 200 -14.87 -19.46 -28.73
C PHE A 200 -15.25 -20.91 -28.97
N ASP A 201 -14.27 -21.81 -28.84
CA ASP A 201 -14.46 -23.22 -29.09
C ASP A 201 -15.45 -23.82 -28.09
N SER A 202 -15.44 -23.40 -26.82
CA SER A 202 -16.35 -23.95 -25.80
C SER A 202 -17.83 -23.60 -26.00
N GLY A 203 -18.17 -22.59 -26.82
CA GLY A 203 -19.56 -22.13 -27.02
C GLY A 203 -20.24 -21.52 -25.78
N LEU A 204 -19.47 -21.19 -24.74
CA LEU A 204 -19.98 -20.73 -23.44
C LEU A 204 -19.96 -19.19 -23.35
N PRO A 205 -20.83 -18.57 -22.52
CA PRO A 205 -20.94 -17.12 -22.45
C PRO A 205 -19.70 -16.45 -21.87
N TRP A 206 -19.53 -15.17 -22.21
CA TRP A 206 -18.30 -14.40 -21.89
C TRP A 206 -18.18 -14.07 -20.40
N ASN A 207 -19.33 -13.99 -19.72
CA ASN A 207 -19.47 -13.79 -18.28
C ASN A 207 -19.76 -15.11 -17.55
N ALA A 208 -19.49 -16.26 -18.17
CA ALA A 208 -19.69 -17.57 -17.55
C ALA A 208 -18.96 -17.66 -16.20
N THR A 209 -19.67 -18.20 -15.23
CA THR A 209 -19.11 -18.59 -13.93
C THR A 209 -18.71 -20.05 -13.94
N VAL A 210 -17.93 -20.48 -12.96
CA VAL A 210 -17.53 -21.89 -12.82
C VAL A 210 -18.74 -22.80 -12.66
N ALA A 211 -19.85 -22.31 -12.10
CA ALA A 211 -21.11 -23.04 -12.01
C ALA A 211 -21.65 -23.53 -13.37
N THR A 212 -21.35 -22.82 -14.47
CA THR A 212 -21.87 -23.19 -15.81
C THR A 212 -21.35 -24.52 -16.33
N VAL A 213 -20.18 -24.96 -15.84
CA VAL A 213 -19.54 -26.23 -16.19
C VAL A 213 -19.66 -27.25 -15.06
N ILE A 214 -20.57 -27.03 -14.12
CA ILE A 214 -20.89 -27.95 -13.02
C ILE A 214 -22.35 -28.37 -13.17
N SER A 215 -22.60 -29.67 -13.33
CA SER A 215 -23.95 -30.24 -13.38
C SER A 215 -24.03 -31.46 -12.48
N ASN A 216 -25.05 -31.54 -11.62
CA ASN A 216 -25.28 -32.64 -10.68
C ASN A 216 -24.06 -32.97 -9.78
N GLY A 217 -23.31 -31.94 -9.35
CA GLY A 217 -22.12 -32.13 -8.52
C GLY A 217 -20.92 -32.74 -9.25
N ALA A 218 -20.94 -32.76 -10.59
CA ALA A 218 -19.84 -33.20 -11.44
C ALA A 218 -19.48 -32.14 -12.47
N TRP A 219 -18.21 -32.16 -12.90
CA TRP A 219 -17.71 -31.29 -13.95
C TRP A 219 -18.23 -31.73 -15.32
N ASN A 220 -18.83 -30.80 -16.05
CA ASN A 220 -19.39 -31.01 -17.38
C ASN A 220 -18.83 -29.94 -18.32
N TRP A 221 -17.65 -30.26 -18.88
CA TRP A 221 -16.95 -29.40 -19.82
C TRP A 221 -17.26 -29.83 -21.26
N PRO A 222 -17.38 -28.88 -22.21
CA PRO A 222 -17.36 -29.21 -23.63
C PRO A 222 -16.06 -29.93 -23.98
N MET A 223 -16.10 -30.91 -24.90
CA MET A 223 -14.95 -31.78 -25.23
C MET A 223 -14.53 -31.68 -26.71
N ASN A 224 -14.92 -30.60 -27.37
CA ASN A 224 -14.83 -30.45 -28.81
C ASN A 224 -13.44 -30.06 -29.32
N THR A 225 -12.52 -29.64 -28.45
CA THR A 225 -11.10 -29.43 -28.79
C THR A 225 -10.18 -30.12 -27.78
N CYS A 226 -8.93 -30.37 -28.18
CA CYS A 226 -7.94 -31.00 -27.31
C CYS A 226 -7.68 -30.20 -26.03
N GLU A 227 -7.65 -28.87 -26.11
CA GLU A 227 -7.44 -28.00 -24.94
C GLU A 227 -8.57 -28.14 -23.92
N LEU A 228 -9.81 -28.28 -24.38
CA LEU A 228 -10.97 -28.46 -23.51
C LEU A 228 -11.01 -29.86 -22.87
N GLN A 229 -10.55 -30.88 -23.60
CA GLN A 229 -10.34 -32.23 -23.07
C GLN A 229 -9.27 -32.25 -21.98
N GLU A 230 -8.16 -31.54 -22.20
CA GLU A 230 -7.12 -31.35 -21.18
C GLU A 230 -7.66 -30.64 -19.93
N ILE A 231 -8.40 -29.54 -20.10
CA ILE A 231 -9.05 -28.84 -18.99
C ILE A 231 -9.97 -29.80 -18.23
N SER A 232 -10.81 -30.55 -18.92
CA SER A 232 -11.74 -31.46 -18.25
C SER A 232 -11.01 -32.54 -17.47
N SER A 233 -10.03 -33.21 -18.07
CA SER A 233 -9.24 -34.25 -17.40
C SER A 233 -8.53 -33.74 -16.14
N PHE A 234 -7.98 -32.53 -16.22
CA PHE A 234 -7.32 -31.87 -15.10
C PHE A 234 -8.31 -31.58 -13.97
N VAL A 235 -9.49 -31.05 -14.32
CA VAL A 235 -10.47 -30.59 -13.35
C VAL A 235 -11.21 -31.77 -12.69
N GLN A 236 -11.36 -32.90 -13.40
CA GLN A 236 -11.97 -34.13 -12.88
C GLN A 236 -11.22 -34.75 -11.69
N SER A 237 -9.94 -34.43 -11.52
CA SER A 237 -9.13 -34.81 -10.35
C SER A 237 -9.50 -34.06 -9.07
N ASN A 238 -10.26 -32.96 -9.16
CA ASN A 238 -10.67 -32.13 -8.02
C ASN A 238 -12.07 -32.54 -7.54
N GLN A 239 -12.18 -33.03 -6.31
CA GLN A 239 -13.48 -33.31 -5.70
C GLN A 239 -14.23 -32.00 -5.39
N LEU A 240 -15.48 -31.91 -5.87
CA LEU A 240 -16.37 -30.79 -5.54
C LEU A 240 -16.94 -30.98 -4.13
N GLY A 241 -16.77 -29.96 -3.28
CA GLY A 241 -17.32 -29.95 -1.92
C GLY A 241 -18.75 -29.40 -1.86
N GLN A 242 -19.45 -29.61 -0.74
CA GLN A 242 -20.75 -28.98 -0.47
C GLN A 242 -20.59 -27.58 0.15
N GLY A 243 -21.43 -26.62 -0.27
CA GLY A 243 -21.46 -25.24 0.24
C GLY A 243 -21.01 -24.20 -0.78
N SER A 244 -20.63 -23.02 -0.32
CA SER A 244 -20.18 -21.91 -1.18
C SER A 244 -18.67 -21.94 -1.44
N ASP A 245 -18.25 -21.44 -2.60
CA ASP A 245 -16.83 -21.24 -2.94
C ASP A 245 -16.03 -20.54 -1.82
N SER A 246 -14.78 -20.95 -1.61
CA SER A 246 -13.87 -20.30 -0.65
C SER A 246 -12.46 -20.13 -1.19
N ILE A 247 -11.81 -19.02 -0.80
CA ILE A 247 -10.46 -18.66 -1.24
C ILE A 247 -9.54 -18.64 -0.03
N HIS A 248 -8.39 -19.29 -0.16
CA HIS A 248 -7.36 -19.38 0.88
C HIS A 248 -6.02 -18.88 0.35
N VAL A 249 -5.20 -18.28 1.21
CA VAL A 249 -3.82 -17.84 0.86
C VAL A 249 -2.79 -18.95 1.15
N SER A 250 -3.21 -19.96 1.90
CA SER A 250 -2.46 -21.18 2.24
C SER A 250 -3.47 -22.23 2.73
N LYS A 251 -3.11 -23.52 2.75
CA LYS A 251 -3.98 -24.67 3.09
C LYS A 251 -4.76 -24.57 4.43
N ARG A 252 -4.57 -23.53 5.24
CA ARG A 252 -5.21 -23.34 6.56
C ARG A 252 -5.64 -21.89 6.87
N GLN A 253 -5.48 -20.94 5.95
CA GLN A 253 -5.77 -19.53 6.23
C GLN A 253 -6.69 -18.93 5.19
N SER A 254 -7.89 -18.54 5.64
CA SER A 254 -8.87 -17.83 4.83
C SER A 254 -8.30 -16.53 4.26
N TYR A 255 -8.82 -16.15 3.10
CA TYR A 255 -8.40 -14.93 2.45
C TYR A 255 -8.74 -13.67 3.26
N SER A 256 -7.74 -12.81 3.47
CA SER A 256 -7.91 -11.45 3.94
C SER A 256 -6.89 -10.55 3.24
N CYS A 257 -7.16 -9.25 3.13
CA CYS A 257 -6.18 -8.29 2.60
C CYS A 257 -4.85 -8.33 3.36
N LYS A 258 -4.89 -8.65 4.66
CA LYS A 258 -3.69 -8.77 5.51
C LYS A 258 -2.90 -10.04 5.17
N SER A 259 -3.54 -11.20 5.12
CA SER A 259 -2.87 -12.46 4.80
C SER A 259 -2.34 -12.48 3.38
N ALA A 260 -3.08 -11.91 2.42
CA ALA A 260 -2.62 -11.75 1.05
C ALA A 260 -1.36 -10.86 0.95
N TRP A 261 -1.33 -9.74 1.69
CA TRP A 261 -0.15 -8.88 1.77
C TRP A 261 1.05 -9.61 2.39
N GLU A 262 0.85 -10.31 3.50
CA GLU A 262 1.91 -11.08 4.18
C GLU A 262 2.49 -12.19 3.28
N ALA A 263 1.68 -12.79 2.40
CA ALA A 263 2.12 -13.84 1.50
C ALA A 263 2.97 -13.34 0.32
N ILE A 264 2.76 -12.11 -0.15
CA ILE A 264 3.51 -11.51 -1.27
C ILE A 264 4.67 -10.63 -0.81
N HIS A 265 4.60 -10.10 0.40
CA HIS A 265 5.62 -9.24 0.96
C HIS A 265 6.87 -10.08 1.26
N CYS A 266 8.00 -9.72 0.64
CA CYS A 266 9.31 -10.24 1.06
C CYS A 266 9.59 -9.69 2.46
N SER A 267 9.31 -10.49 3.48
CA SER A 267 9.57 -10.13 4.87
C SER A 267 11.04 -9.80 5.04
N HIS A 268 11.33 -8.57 5.47
CA HIS A 268 12.65 -8.30 6.00
C HIS A 268 12.78 -9.02 7.36
N LEU A 269 14.01 -9.37 7.74
CA LEU A 269 14.27 -9.99 9.04
C LEU A 269 13.65 -9.12 10.14
N LYS A 270 12.81 -9.75 10.96
CA LYS A 270 12.24 -9.10 12.15
C LYS A 270 13.39 -8.67 13.04
N VAL A 271 13.33 -7.45 13.54
CA VAL A 271 14.37 -6.93 14.43
C VAL A 271 14.05 -7.34 15.87
N ASN A 272 15.06 -7.85 16.58
CA ASN A 272 14.88 -8.39 17.94
C ASN A 272 14.43 -7.33 18.95
N TRP A 273 14.71 -6.05 18.68
CA TRP A 273 14.33 -4.92 19.52
C TRP A 273 12.93 -4.36 19.23
N ALA A 274 12.20 -4.86 18.22
CA ALA A 274 10.91 -4.29 17.82
C ALA A 274 9.91 -4.22 18.97
N ASN A 275 9.82 -5.30 19.77
CA ASN A 275 8.89 -5.39 20.89
C ASN A 275 9.33 -4.53 22.09
N LEU A 276 10.62 -4.21 22.19
CA LEU A 276 11.14 -3.31 23.22
C LEU A 276 10.75 -1.85 22.92
N VAL A 277 10.70 -1.49 21.64
CA VAL A 277 10.32 -0.14 21.20
C VAL A 277 8.80 0.01 21.10
N TRP A 278 8.10 -1.02 20.61
CA TRP A 278 6.68 -0.98 20.27
C TRP A 278 5.88 -1.98 21.11
N PHE A 279 5.59 -1.61 22.36
CA PHE A 279 4.77 -2.41 23.29
C PHE A 279 3.39 -1.76 23.54
N PRO A 280 2.41 -2.52 24.05
CA PRO A 280 1.10 -1.97 24.42
C PRO A 280 1.26 -0.81 25.42
N ASN A 281 0.49 0.27 25.23
CA ASN A 281 0.55 1.49 26.07
C ASN A 281 1.91 2.22 26.09
N CYS A 282 2.78 1.95 25.11
CA CYS A 282 4.04 2.68 24.98
C CYS A 282 3.77 4.18 24.73
N ILE A 283 4.46 5.04 25.47
CA ILE A 283 4.35 6.48 25.29
C ILE A 283 5.04 6.85 23.96
N PRO A 284 4.35 7.47 22.98
CA PRO A 284 4.89 7.67 21.64
C PRO A 284 6.21 8.45 21.60
N LYS A 285 6.38 9.43 22.49
CA LYS A 285 7.62 10.23 22.60
C LYS A 285 8.82 9.36 22.98
N HIS A 286 8.68 8.52 24.01
CA HIS A 286 9.74 7.64 24.48
C HIS A 286 10.02 6.50 23.49
N SER A 287 8.96 5.92 22.92
CA SER A 287 9.08 4.88 21.88
C SER A 287 9.83 5.40 20.66
N PHE A 288 9.52 6.63 20.20
CA PHE A 288 10.25 7.24 19.08
C PHE A 288 11.72 7.52 19.44
N CYS A 289 11.99 7.96 20.67
CA CYS A 289 13.36 8.18 21.15
C CYS A 289 14.16 6.86 21.15
N MET A 290 13.58 5.78 21.68
CA MET A 290 14.20 4.47 21.72
C MET A 290 14.40 3.90 20.30
N TRP A 291 13.43 4.09 19.42
CA TRP A 291 13.55 3.75 18.00
C TRP A 291 14.74 4.46 17.33
N LEU A 292 14.95 5.75 17.62
CA LEU A 292 16.12 6.48 17.14
C LEU A 292 17.43 5.91 17.71
N SER A 293 17.42 5.47 18.97
CA SER A 293 18.59 4.83 19.60
C SER A 293 18.93 3.50 18.91
N CYS A 294 17.95 2.65 18.63
CA CYS A 294 18.15 1.38 17.93
C CYS A 294 18.69 1.56 16.49
N HIS A 295 18.39 2.69 15.84
CA HIS A 295 18.93 3.04 14.51
C HIS A 295 20.22 3.84 14.57
N TYR A 296 20.79 4.07 15.77
CA TYR A 296 21.90 4.98 15.99
C TYR A 296 21.67 6.33 15.30
N ALA A 297 20.43 6.86 15.29
CA ALA A 297 20.03 7.99 14.47
C ALA A 297 20.05 9.34 15.21
N HIS A 298 20.43 9.35 16.49
CA HIS A 298 20.63 10.58 17.26
C HIS A 298 21.81 11.41 16.72
N ARG A 299 21.74 12.73 16.95
CA ARG A 299 22.81 13.70 16.64
C ARG A 299 23.61 13.94 17.92
N ILE A 300 24.45 12.98 18.27
CA ILE A 300 25.29 13.00 19.48
C ILE A 300 26.66 13.56 19.13
N MET A 301 27.36 14.14 20.11
CA MET A 301 28.65 14.79 19.86
C MET A 301 29.69 13.88 19.19
N ASP A 302 29.77 12.58 19.52
CA ASP A 302 30.66 11.64 18.81
C ASP A 302 30.37 11.60 17.29
N LYS A 303 29.09 11.55 16.91
CA LYS A 303 28.72 11.57 15.50
C LYS A 303 28.98 12.93 14.85
N LEU A 304 28.69 14.02 15.55
CA LEU A 304 28.91 15.38 15.03
C LEU A 304 30.41 15.67 14.85
N GLN A 305 31.27 15.16 15.73
CA GLN A 305 32.71 15.30 15.61
C GLN A 305 33.24 14.52 14.40
N ARG A 306 32.74 13.28 14.18
CA ARG A 306 33.08 12.51 12.96
C ARG A 306 32.65 13.21 11.67
N PHE A 307 31.59 14.01 11.72
CA PHE A 307 31.16 14.85 10.60
C PHE A 307 31.87 16.20 10.51
N GLY A 308 32.83 16.47 11.39
CA GLY A 308 33.58 17.74 11.42
C GLY A 308 32.77 18.95 11.88
N VAL A 309 31.60 18.74 12.49
CA VAL A 309 30.71 19.83 12.94
C VAL A 309 31.16 20.41 14.28
N VAL A 310 31.78 19.59 15.14
CA VAL A 310 32.27 20.00 16.47
C VAL A 310 33.72 19.55 16.67
N GLY A 311 34.50 20.33 17.42
CA GLY A 311 35.92 20.02 17.70
C GLY A 311 36.15 19.01 18.84
N SER A 312 35.14 18.79 19.70
CA SER A 312 35.23 17.90 20.86
C SER A 312 33.96 17.06 20.98
N ASN A 313 34.09 15.80 21.37
CA ASN A 313 33.00 14.88 21.66
C ASN A 313 32.83 14.59 23.16
N ARG A 314 33.38 15.43 24.04
CA ARG A 314 33.19 15.27 25.48
C ARG A 314 31.71 15.38 25.84
N CYS A 315 31.29 14.60 26.84
CA CYS A 315 29.93 14.60 27.36
C CYS A 315 29.52 16.02 27.79
N ILE A 316 28.34 16.45 27.35
CA ILE A 316 27.79 17.78 27.69
C ILE A 316 27.59 18.00 29.20
N PHE A 317 27.44 16.90 29.96
CA PHE A 317 27.35 16.95 31.43
C PHE A 317 28.71 17.02 32.13
N CYS A 318 29.81 17.18 31.37
CA CYS A 318 31.17 17.31 31.89
C CYS A 318 31.59 16.18 32.84
N CYS A 319 31.07 14.97 32.63
CA CYS A 319 31.35 13.81 33.49
C CYS A 319 32.72 13.14 33.22
N GLY A 320 33.55 13.72 32.35
CA GLY A 320 34.88 13.22 32.00
C GLY A 320 34.94 12.20 30.85
N ASN A 321 33.79 11.68 30.39
CA ASN A 321 33.71 10.69 29.32
C ASN A 321 33.30 11.31 27.96
N VAL A 322 33.47 10.54 26.88
CA VAL A 322 32.98 10.87 25.53
C VAL A 322 31.46 10.67 25.45
N GLU A 323 30.77 11.57 24.76
CA GLU A 323 29.34 11.48 24.49
C GLU A 323 29.05 10.45 23.40
N THR A 324 28.79 9.20 23.79
CA THR A 324 28.24 8.16 22.92
C THR A 324 26.77 7.89 23.27
N ILE A 325 26.02 7.15 22.43
CA ILE A 325 24.65 6.72 22.78
C ILE A 325 24.66 5.94 24.09
N ASP A 326 25.54 4.94 24.19
CA ASP A 326 25.57 4.05 25.34
C ASP A 326 25.97 4.81 26.61
N HIS A 327 26.92 5.74 26.49
CA HIS A 327 27.26 6.63 27.59
C HIS A 327 26.09 7.53 27.98
N LEU A 328 25.43 8.20 27.03
CA LEU A 328 24.35 9.14 27.32
C LEU A 328 23.13 8.46 27.96
N PHE A 329 22.79 7.24 27.55
CA PHE A 329 21.61 6.53 28.07
C PHE A 329 21.89 5.60 29.26
N PHE A 330 23.09 5.00 29.34
CA PHE A 330 23.37 3.94 30.32
C PHE A 330 24.64 4.18 31.16
N GLY A 331 25.61 4.95 30.65
CA GLY A 331 26.93 5.09 31.28
C GLY A 331 27.21 6.43 31.95
N CYS A 332 26.34 7.43 31.82
CA CYS A 332 26.58 8.76 32.37
C CYS A 332 25.98 8.86 33.77
N ARG A 333 26.83 9.21 34.73
CA ARG A 333 26.47 9.38 36.15
C ARG A 333 25.29 10.34 36.38
N PHE A 334 25.08 11.29 35.46
CA PHE A 334 24.03 12.31 35.58
C PHE A 334 22.70 11.87 34.95
N THR A 335 22.74 11.10 33.86
CA THR A 335 21.52 10.63 33.19
C THR A 335 21.03 9.29 33.74
N GLY A 336 21.92 8.47 34.31
CA GLY A 336 21.54 7.21 34.98
C GLY A 336 20.93 7.41 36.37
N ALA A 337 20.95 8.63 36.91
CA ALA A 337 20.35 8.99 38.20
C ALA A 337 18.88 9.44 38.09
N VAL A 338 18.33 9.50 36.87
CA VAL A 338 16.96 9.91 36.53
C VAL A 338 16.22 8.71 35.97
#